data_AF-A0A6G4WP57-F1
#
_entry.id   AF-A0A6G4WP57-F1
#
_cell.length_a   1.000
_cell.length_b   1.000
_cell.length_c   1.000
_cell.angle_alpha   90.00
_cell.angle_beta   90.00
_cell.angle_gamma   90.00
#
_symmetry.space_group_name_H-M   'P 1'
#
loop_
_entity.id
_entity.type
_entity.pdbx_description
1 polymer ?
#
loop_
_entity_poly.entity_id
_entity_poly.type
_entity_poly.pdbx_seq_one_letter_code
_entity_poly.pdbx_strand_id
1 'polypeptide(L)' 'MADEMPPAEGQDEDSVGRSGEDKEARAFAEKFNISLAKARRLVELHRTVLERELKKPKKR' A
#
# COMPACT_ATOMS: atom_id res chain seq x y z
N MET A 1 9.37 -33.84 28.80
CA MET A 1 8.77 -32.64 29.44
C MET A 1 8.47 -31.66 28.32
N ALA A 2 7.26 -31.09 28.36
CA ALA A 2 6.70 -30.08 27.45
C ALA A 2 7.71 -28.99 27.08
N ASP A 3 7.84 -28.64 25.80
CA ASP A 3 7.06 -27.58 25.12
C ASP A 3 7.26 -26.22 25.80
N GLU A 4 7.97 -25.31 25.12
CA GLU A 4 7.44 -24.00 24.74
C GLU A 4 8.52 -23.22 24.00
N MET A 5 8.51 -23.37 22.67
CA MET A 5 8.95 -22.33 21.75
C MET A 5 8.13 -21.07 22.05
N PRO A 6 8.71 -19.90 22.37
CA PRO A 6 7.93 -18.69 22.45
C PRO A 6 7.45 -18.32 21.04
N PRO A 7 6.14 -18.13 20.80
CA PRO A 7 5.68 -17.55 19.56
C PRO A 7 6.09 -16.08 19.57
N ALA A 8 7.02 -15.69 18.70
CA ALA A 8 7.17 -14.29 18.30
C ALA A 8 6.07 -13.94 17.30
N GLU A 9 4.81 -14.14 17.68
CA GLU A 9 3.66 -13.55 17.00
C GLU A 9 3.35 -12.23 17.69
N GLY A 10 3.97 -11.20 17.14
CA GLY A 10 3.66 -9.80 17.39
C GLY A 10 3.91 -9.00 16.13
N GLN A 11 3.62 -9.58 14.97
CA GLN A 11 3.44 -8.81 13.74
C GLN A 11 2.09 -8.11 13.87
N ASP A 12 2.12 -6.91 14.45
CA ASP A 12 1.02 -5.95 14.40
C ASP A 12 0.79 -5.52 12.94
N GLU A 13 0.17 -6.41 12.15
CA GLU A 13 -0.23 -6.19 10.75
C GLU A 13 -1.58 -5.44 10.63
N ASP A 14 -1.98 -4.65 11.63
CA ASP A 14 -3.26 -3.93 11.57
C ASP A 14 -3.13 -2.41 11.36
N SER A 15 -1.95 -1.89 11.02
CA SER A 15 -1.76 -0.46 10.66
C SER A 15 -0.98 -0.20 9.36
N VAL A 16 -0.63 -1.24 8.61
CA VAL A 16 0.26 -1.15 7.43
C VAL A 16 -0.45 -0.58 6.18
N GLY A 17 -1.79 -0.66 6.10
CA GLY A 17 -2.54 -0.19 4.92
C GLY A 17 -2.53 1.33 4.70
N ARG A 18 -2.70 2.14 5.76
CA ARG A 18 -2.75 3.62 5.63
C ARG A 18 -1.37 4.27 5.70
N SER A 19 -0.49 3.72 6.54
CA SER A 19 0.83 4.29 6.81
C SER A 19 1.79 4.18 5.62
N GLY A 20 1.64 3.15 4.78
CA GLY A 20 2.44 2.97 3.56
C GLY A 20 2.04 3.91 2.42
N GLU A 21 0.74 4.08 2.19
CA GLU A 21 0.19 5.02 1.19
C GLU A 21 0.63 6.45 1.42
N ASP A 22 0.69 6.86 2.69
CA ASP A 22 1.09 8.20 3.05
C ASP A 22 2.56 8.48 2.77
N LYS A 23 3.43 7.47 2.90
CA LYS A 23 4.85 7.61 2.54
C LYS A 23 5.04 7.74 1.03
N GLU A 24 4.33 6.92 0.26
CA GLU A 24 4.38 6.94 -1.21
C GLU A 24 3.82 8.26 -1.77
N ALA A 25 2.65 8.70 -1.27
CA ALA A 25 2.05 9.96 -1.67
C ALA A 25 2.93 11.17 -1.28
N ARG A 26 3.62 11.12 -0.13
CA ARG A 26 4.52 12.20 0.30
C ARG A 26 5.77 12.30 -0.58
N ALA A 27 6.41 11.18 -0.89
CA ALA A 27 7.56 11.16 -1.81
C ALA A 27 7.15 11.63 -3.22
N PHE A 28 5.96 11.25 -3.67
CA PHE A 28 5.41 11.70 -4.95
C PHE A 28 5.10 13.21 -4.94
N ALA A 29 4.51 13.73 -3.87
CA ALA A 29 4.25 15.15 -3.71
C ALA A 29 5.53 15.99 -3.79
N GLU A 30 6.59 15.55 -3.11
CA GLU A 30 7.89 16.21 -3.11
C GLU A 30 8.56 16.17 -4.50
N LYS A 31 8.61 14.99 -5.13
CA LYS A 31 9.23 14.81 -6.45
C LYS A 31 8.58 15.66 -7.55
N PHE A 32 7.27 15.84 -7.50
CA PHE A 32 6.51 16.56 -8.52
C PHE A 32 6.10 17.98 -8.09
N ASN A 33 6.51 18.44 -6.89
CA ASN A 33 6.12 19.72 -6.32
C ASN A 33 4.60 19.96 -6.38
N ILE A 34 3.83 18.94 -5.99
CA ILE A 34 2.36 19.00 -5.93
C ILE A 34 1.87 18.89 -4.49
N SER A 35 0.61 19.27 -4.26
CA SER A 35 0.00 19.08 -2.95
C SER A 35 -0.15 17.60 -2.60
N LEU A 36 0.00 17.28 -1.30
CA LEU A 36 -0.16 15.92 -0.78
C LEU A 36 -1.53 15.33 -1.13
N ALA A 37 -2.59 16.14 -1.06
CA ALA A 37 -3.94 15.74 -1.45
C ALA A 37 -4.02 15.30 -2.93
N LYS A 38 -3.34 16.03 -3.82
CA LYS A 38 -3.28 15.67 -5.25
C LYS A 38 -2.45 14.40 -5.47
N ALA A 39 -1.35 14.24 -4.73
CA ALA A 39 -0.52 13.04 -4.79
C ALA A 39 -1.28 11.78 -4.34
N ARG A 40 -1.98 11.85 -3.20
CA ARG A 40 -2.83 10.74 -2.71
C ARG A 40 -3.87 10.31 -3.75
N ARG A 41 -4.58 11.28 -4.34
CA ARG A 41 -5.59 11.01 -5.39
C ARG A 41 -4.98 10.34 -6.62
N LEU A 42 -3.76 10.69 -7.00
CA LEU A 42 -3.07 10.07 -8.13
C LEU A 42 -2.61 8.65 -7.82
N VAL A 43 -2.09 8.40 -6.62
CA VAL A 43 -1.71 7.05 -6.15
C VAL A 43 -2.94 6.13 -6.12
N GLU A 44 -4.06 6.61 -5.57
CA GLU A 44 -5.33 5.86 -5.51
C GLU A 44 -5.88 5.56 -6.91
N LEU A 45 -5.82 6.53 -7.82
CA LEU A 45 -6.22 6.33 -9.22
C LEU A 45 -5.32 5.31 -9.93
N HIS A 46 -4.01 5.36 -9.66
CA HIS A 46 -3.05 4.40 -10.22
C HIS A 46 -3.36 2.97 -9.74
N ARG A 47 -3.62 2.77 -8.45
CA ARG A 47 -4.02 1.48 -7.88
C ARG A 47 -5.33 0.97 -8.48
N THR A 48 -6.32 1.84 -8.61
CA THR A 48 -7.62 1.50 -9.22
C THR A 48 -7.46 1.04 -10.68
N VAL A 49 -6.57 1.69 -11.44
CA VAL A 49 -6.28 1.27 -12.83
C VAL A 49 -5.58 -0.07 -12.85
N LEU A 50 -4.58 -0.29 -11.98
CA LEU A 50 -3.88 -1.57 -11.88
C LEU A 50 -4.82 -2.73 -11.53
N GLU A 51 -5.74 -2.54 -10.58
CA GLU A 51 -6.75 -3.53 -10.23
C GLU A 51 -7.68 -3.85 -11.40
N ARG A 52 -8.06 -2.83 -12.18
CA ARG A 52 -8.90 -3.00 -13.37
C ARG A 52 -8.16 -3.73 -14.48
N GLU A 53 -6.88 -3.46 -14.69
CA GLU A 53 -6.05 -4.17 -15.66
C GLU A 53 -5.79 -5.63 -15.22
N LEU A 54 -5.60 -5.89 -13.93
CA LEU A 54 -5.46 -7.24 -13.37
C LEU A 54 -6.75 -8.07 -13.50
N LYS A 55 -7.92 -7.44 -13.36
CA LYS A 55 -9.22 -8.09 -13.50
C LYS A 55 -9.66 -8.28 -14.96
N LYS A 56 -8.96 -7.70 -15.93
CA LYS A 56 -9.18 -8.05 -17.33
C LYS A 56 -8.56 -9.43 -17.56
N PRO A 57 -9.34 -10.48 -17.91
CA PRO A 57 -8.74 -11.69 -18.40
C PRO A 57 -7.93 -11.32 -19.64
N LYS A 58 -6.62 -11.55 -19.62
CA LYS A 58 -5.81 -11.57 -20.83
C LYS A 58 -6.54 -12.47 -21.81
N LYS A 59 -7.20 -11.90 -22.81
CA LYS A 59 -7.75 -12.67 -23.92
C LYS A 59 -6.55 -13.24 -24.66
N ARG A 60 -6.30 -14.52 -24.37
CA ARG A 60 -5.52 -15.53 -25.10
C ARG A 60 -4.31 -15.03 -25.89
#